data_AF-A0A962U6F9-F1
#
_entry.id   AF-A0A962U6F9-F1
#
_cell.length_a   1.000
_cell.length_b   1.000
_cell.length_c   1.000
_cell.angle_alpha   90.00
_cell.angle_beta   90.00
_cell.angle_gamma   90.00
#
_symmetry.space_group_name_H-M   'P 1'
#
loop_
_entity.id
_entity.type
_entity.pdbx_description
1 polymer ?
#
loop_
_entity_poly.entity_id
_entity_poly.type
_entity_poly.pdbx_seq_one_letter_code
_entity_poly.pdbx_strand_id
1 'polypeptide(L)'
;ITHTTSNNTQDQLAQPYGGDAVVMEFTTHTYFVGTTGRTNTSGQAITALYRFDGTNSTELVDGVENLQITYAMDTDGNGEIDQFTPAGVGVNLADAVAVRVSLLLNSVDAASAVEAPYTYFPSGSTAITPTTGDLRLRQEFSSVISVRNSVL
;
A
#
# COMPACT_ATOMS: atom_id res chain seq x y z
N ILE A 1 21.23 -1.50 34.61
CA ILE A 1 21.05 -2.36 33.43
C ILE A 1 22.18 -2.00 32.47
N THR A 2 23.03 -2.95 32.08
CA THR A 2 24.12 -2.72 31.13
C THR A 2 23.59 -3.09 29.76
N HIS A 3 23.41 -2.11 28.87
CA HIS A 3 23.02 -2.38 27.49
C HIS A 3 24.28 -2.70 26.69
N THR A 4 24.31 -3.82 25.98
CA THR A 4 25.47 -4.23 25.18
C THR A 4 25.24 -3.95 23.70
N THR A 5 26.31 -3.67 22.95
CA THR A 5 26.26 -3.45 21.50
C THR A 5 26.10 -4.74 20.68
N SER A 6 26.08 -5.90 21.32
CA SER A 6 25.91 -7.19 20.64
C SER A 6 24.54 -7.33 19.96
N ASN A 7 23.53 -6.63 20.48
CA ASN A 7 22.14 -6.70 20.02
C ASN A 7 21.54 -5.32 19.75
N ASN A 8 22.27 -4.25 20.04
CA ASN A 8 21.84 -2.87 19.89
C ASN A 8 22.84 -2.12 19.02
N THR A 9 22.36 -1.14 18.26
CA THR A 9 23.23 -0.22 17.50
C THR A 9 24.12 0.64 18.41
N GLN A 10 23.72 0.89 19.66
CA GLN A 10 24.50 1.57 20.70
C GLN A 10 24.23 0.96 22.08
N ASP A 11 25.19 1.09 23.01
CA ASP A 11 25.09 0.68 24.42
C ASP A 11 24.42 1.73 25.33
N GLN A 12 23.98 2.84 24.72
CA GLN A 12 23.29 3.94 25.38
C GLN A 12 22.00 4.24 24.63
N LEU A 13 20.97 4.64 25.37
CA LEU A 13 19.77 5.21 24.78
C LEU A 13 20.08 6.62 24.26
N ALA A 14 19.34 7.09 23.25
CA ALA A 14 19.60 8.37 22.60
C ALA A 14 19.56 9.59 23.56
N GLN A 15 18.86 9.47 24.70
CA GLN A 15 18.75 10.50 25.73
C GLN A 15 18.34 9.90 27.09
N PRO A 16 18.42 10.66 28.20
CA PRO A 16 17.84 10.26 29.47
C PRO A 16 16.31 10.25 29.39
N TYR A 17 15.71 9.11 29.71
CA TYR A 17 14.25 8.95 29.72
C TYR A 17 13.70 9.08 31.15
N GLY A 18 12.60 9.81 31.31
CA GLY A 18 11.90 9.98 32.59
C GLY A 18 11.22 8.70 33.08
N GLY A 19 10.72 8.71 34.32
CA GLY A 19 9.98 7.56 34.89
C GLY A 19 8.62 7.30 34.23
N ASP A 20 8.16 8.23 33.41
CA ASP A 20 6.96 8.20 32.57
C ASP A 20 7.24 7.73 31.13
N ALA A 21 8.49 7.34 30.83
CA ALA A 21 8.84 6.87 29.50
C ALA A 21 8.14 5.55 29.17
N VAL A 22 7.68 5.45 27.92
CA VAL A 22 6.98 4.27 27.40
C VAL A 22 7.82 3.65 26.28
N VAL A 23 7.96 2.33 26.33
CA VAL A 23 8.50 1.53 25.22
C VAL A 23 7.32 1.01 24.42
N MET A 24 7.31 1.27 23.11
CA MET A 24 6.29 0.77 22.19
C MET A 24 6.88 -0.35 21.33
N GLU A 25 6.09 -1.38 21.09
CA GLU A 25 6.41 -2.41 20.11
C GLU A 25 6.17 -1.87 18.70
N PHE A 26 7.12 -2.13 17.79
CA PHE A 26 6.94 -1.82 16.38
C PHE A 26 6.30 -3.02 15.67
N THR A 27 5.08 -2.84 15.16
CA THR A 27 4.41 -3.85 14.33
C THR A 27 4.43 -3.42 12.87
N THR A 28 4.93 -4.31 12.01
CA THR A 28 4.91 -4.12 10.55
C THR A 28 3.79 -4.94 9.94
N HIS A 29 3.06 -4.35 8.99
CA HIS A 29 2.13 -5.08 8.14
C HIS A 29 2.55 -4.93 6.68
N THR A 30 2.58 -6.03 5.94
CA THR A 30 2.85 -6.03 4.49
C THR A 30 1.56 -6.32 3.74
N TYR A 31 1.19 -5.43 2.82
CA TYR A 31 0.03 -5.61 1.97
C TYR A 31 0.48 -6.03 0.57
N PHE A 32 -0.19 -7.02 0.00
CA PHE A 32 0.13 -7.52 -1.33
C PHE A 32 -1.10 -8.11 -2.02
N VAL A 33 -1.05 -8.15 -3.35
CA VAL A 33 -2.06 -8.84 -4.17
C VAL A 33 -1.58 -10.27 -4.41
N GLY A 34 -2.43 -11.26 -4.12
CA GLY A 34 -2.13 -12.67 -4.29
C GLY A 34 -3.32 -13.45 -4.83
N THR A 35 -3.08 -14.67 -5.34
CA THR A 35 -4.17 -15.57 -5.72
C THR A 35 -4.82 -16.17 -4.47
N THR A 36 -6.13 -16.45 -4.54
CA THR A 36 -6.92 -17.00 -3.43
C THR A 36 -6.98 -18.52 -3.41
N GLY A 37 -6.43 -19.17 -4.45
CA GLY A 37 -6.65 -20.59 -4.71
C GLY A 37 -8.07 -20.93 -5.22
N ARG A 38 -8.98 -19.95 -5.26
CA ARG A 38 -10.32 -20.08 -5.83
C ARG A 38 -10.32 -19.67 -7.31
N THR A 39 -11.29 -20.18 -8.05
CA THR A 39 -11.57 -19.80 -9.44
C THR A 39 -12.95 -19.18 -9.57
N ASN A 40 -13.10 -18.23 -10.48
CA ASN A 40 -14.40 -17.66 -10.83
C ASN A 40 -15.21 -18.62 -11.73
N THR A 41 -16.43 -18.22 -12.11
CA THR A 41 -17.31 -19.03 -12.98
C THR A 41 -16.72 -19.36 -14.35
N SER A 42 -15.78 -18.55 -14.83
CA SER A 42 -15.03 -18.74 -16.08
C SER A 42 -13.74 -19.57 -15.90
N GLY A 43 -13.48 -20.11 -14.70
CA GLY A 43 -12.30 -20.91 -14.40
C GLY A 43 -11.00 -20.11 -14.22
N GLN A 44 -11.08 -18.78 -14.10
CA GLN A 44 -9.92 -17.90 -13.91
C GLN A 44 -9.61 -17.76 -12.42
N ALA A 45 -8.32 -17.67 -12.07
CA ALA A 45 -7.90 -17.50 -10.68
C ALA A 45 -8.39 -16.15 -10.11
N ILE A 46 -8.96 -16.20 -8.91
CA ILE A 46 -9.40 -15.00 -8.19
C ILE A 46 -8.21 -14.45 -7.42
N THR A 47 -7.92 -13.15 -7.59
CA THR A 47 -6.93 -12.42 -6.81
C THR A 47 -7.58 -11.65 -5.66
N ALA A 48 -6.82 -11.41 -4.60
CA ALA A 48 -7.26 -10.72 -3.40
C ALA A 48 -6.15 -9.85 -2.82
N LEU A 49 -6.55 -8.85 -2.04
CA LEU A 49 -5.65 -8.12 -1.16
C LEU A 49 -5.42 -8.93 0.11
N TYR A 50 -4.16 -9.15 0.42
CA TYR A 50 -3.71 -9.81 1.63
C TYR A 50 -2.99 -8.83 2.54
N ARG A 51 -3.03 -9.13 3.85
CA ARG A 51 -2.18 -8.52 4.87
C ARG A 51 -1.35 -9.60 5.54
N PHE A 52 -0.04 -9.44 5.53
CA PHE A 52 0.91 -10.26 6.27
C PHE A 52 1.36 -9.51 7.53
N ASP A 53 1.29 -10.19 8.68
CA ASP A 53 1.63 -9.64 10.00
C ASP A 53 3.06 -9.99 10.46
N GLY A 54 3.88 -10.56 9.58
CA GLY A 54 5.20 -11.11 9.91
C GLY A 54 5.20 -12.63 10.11
N THR A 55 4.03 -13.24 10.35
CA THR A 55 3.88 -14.69 10.54
C THR A 55 2.85 -15.31 9.60
N ASN A 56 1.68 -14.68 9.46
CA ASN A 56 0.55 -15.19 8.71
C ASN A 56 0.03 -14.16 7.71
N SER A 57 -0.47 -14.65 6.58
CA SER A 57 -1.19 -13.85 5.59
C SER A 57 -2.69 -14.03 5.76
N THR A 58 -3.41 -12.94 5.96
CA THR A 58 -4.88 -12.89 6.03
C THR A 58 -5.42 -12.29 4.74
N GLU A 59 -6.36 -12.98 4.09
CA GLU A 59 -7.13 -12.40 2.98
C GLU A 59 -8.07 -11.31 3.53
N LEU A 60 -8.04 -10.12 2.95
CA LEU A 60 -8.89 -9.00 3.38
C LEU A 60 -10.12 -8.83 2.49
N VAL A 61 -9.91 -8.81 1.17
CA VAL A 61 -10.93 -8.58 0.15
C VAL A 61 -10.50 -9.28 -1.12
N ASP A 62 -11.41 -10.01 -1.75
CA ASP A 62 -11.23 -10.57 -3.09
C ASP A 62 -11.58 -9.59 -4.20
N GLY A 63 -11.21 -9.94 -5.43
CA GLY A 63 -11.41 -9.10 -6.60
C GLY A 63 -10.39 -7.96 -6.73
N VAL A 64 -9.32 -7.93 -5.92
CA VAL A 64 -8.25 -6.92 -6.09
C VAL A 64 -7.27 -7.39 -7.15
N GLU A 65 -7.18 -6.67 -8.26
CA GLU A 65 -6.26 -6.97 -9.35
C GLU A 65 -4.91 -6.26 -9.23
N ASN A 66 -4.92 -5.08 -8.63
CA ASN A 66 -3.73 -4.24 -8.57
C ASN A 66 -3.72 -3.35 -7.33
N LEU A 67 -2.53 -3.14 -6.78
CA LEU A 67 -2.21 -2.25 -5.67
C LEU A 67 -1.05 -1.37 -6.11
N GLN A 68 -1.27 -0.05 -6.10
CA GLN A 68 -0.26 0.96 -6.40
C GLN A 68 -0.10 1.89 -5.20
N ILE A 69 1.15 2.26 -4.93
CA ILE A 69 1.53 3.13 -3.82
C ILE A 69 2.33 4.31 -4.39
N THR A 70 1.94 5.52 -4.01
CA THR A 70 2.70 6.74 -4.29
C THR A 70 2.86 7.57 -3.02
N TYR A 71 4.02 8.17 -2.84
CA TYR A 71 4.30 9.11 -1.77
C TYR A 71 3.89 10.51 -2.20
N ALA A 72 3.17 11.21 -1.32
CA ALA A 72 2.91 12.64 -1.46
C ALA A 72 4.07 13.38 -0.81
N MET A 73 4.81 14.14 -1.61
CA MET A 73 6.07 14.77 -1.24
C MET A 73 5.88 16.26 -0.98
N ASP A 74 6.49 16.75 0.09
CA ASP A 74 6.72 18.15 0.41
C ASP A 74 8.21 18.44 0.14
N THR A 75 8.48 19.00 -1.03
CA THR A 75 9.85 19.20 -1.53
C THR A 75 10.41 20.58 -1.21
N ASP A 76 9.58 21.51 -0.72
CA ASP A 76 10.00 22.85 -0.30
C ASP A 76 9.93 23.08 1.23
N GLY A 77 9.39 22.11 1.97
CA GLY A 77 9.36 22.08 3.44
C GLY A 77 8.26 22.94 4.05
N ASN A 78 7.22 23.30 3.29
CA ASN A 78 6.13 24.16 3.74
C ASN A 78 4.96 23.40 4.40
N GLY A 79 4.99 22.07 4.38
CA GLY A 79 3.95 21.18 4.93
C GLY A 79 2.82 20.83 3.96
N GLU A 80 2.86 21.29 2.72
CA GLU A 80 1.89 21.02 1.66
C GLU A 80 2.40 19.95 0.68
N ILE A 81 1.48 19.34 -0.08
CA ILE A 81 1.83 18.32 -1.07
C ILE A 81 2.20 19.01 -2.39
N ASP A 82 3.45 18.87 -2.82
CA ASP A 82 3.92 19.36 -4.13
C ASP A 82 3.67 18.35 -5.24
N GLN A 83 3.94 17.07 -4.98
CA GLN A 83 3.89 16.02 -6.01
C GLN A 83 3.60 14.63 -5.45
N PHE A 84 3.16 13.72 -6.33
CA PHE A 84 3.03 12.30 -6.04
C PHE A 84 4.12 11.50 -6.76
N THR A 85 4.98 10.84 -6.01
CA THR A 85 6.09 10.03 -6.53
C THR A 85 5.79 8.54 -6.35
N PRO A 86 5.89 7.71 -7.41
CA PRO A 86 5.78 6.25 -7.27
C PRO A 86 6.77 5.67 -6.27
N ALA A 87 6.33 4.65 -5.52
CA ALA A 87 7.24 3.94 -4.64
C ALA A 87 8.35 3.25 -5.45
N GLY A 88 9.60 3.39 -5.00
CA GLY A 88 10.77 2.85 -5.70
C GLY A 88 12.08 3.22 -5.02
N VAL A 89 13.20 2.76 -5.61
CA VAL A 89 14.54 3.08 -5.14
C VAL A 89 14.87 4.54 -5.47
N GLY A 90 15.42 5.28 -4.49
CA GLY A 90 15.84 6.67 -4.68
C GLY A 90 14.83 7.74 -4.26
N VAL A 91 13.69 7.35 -3.68
CA VAL A 91 12.74 8.30 -3.08
C VAL A 91 13.27 8.75 -1.72
N ASN A 92 13.42 10.07 -1.53
CA ASN A 92 13.75 10.64 -0.21
C ASN A 92 12.50 10.65 0.69
N LEU A 93 12.33 9.63 1.53
CA LEU A 93 11.16 9.53 2.41
C LEU A 93 11.15 10.58 3.54
N ALA A 94 12.23 11.35 3.72
CA ALA A 94 12.21 12.49 4.64
C ALA A 94 11.20 13.57 4.19
N ASP A 95 11.00 13.69 2.88
CA ASP A 95 10.11 14.69 2.27
C ASP A 95 8.67 14.14 2.12
N ALA A 96 8.41 12.89 2.52
CA ALA A 96 7.09 12.27 2.34
C ALA A 96 6.13 12.64 3.49
N VAL A 97 5.09 13.41 3.17
CA VAL A 97 4.06 13.88 4.13
C VAL A 97 2.78 13.03 4.13
N ALA A 98 2.54 12.28 3.06
CA ALA A 98 1.43 11.33 2.97
C ALA A 98 1.75 10.16 2.03
N VAL A 99 0.94 9.12 2.10
CA VAL A 99 0.93 8.00 1.16
C VAL A 99 -0.43 7.94 0.51
N ARG A 100 -0.48 7.86 -0.81
CA ARG A 100 -1.68 7.50 -1.55
C ARG A 100 -1.62 6.03 -1.93
N VAL A 101 -2.67 5.31 -1.56
CA VAL A 101 -2.90 3.91 -1.92
C VAL A 101 -4.01 3.88 -2.96
N SER A 102 -3.78 3.21 -4.08
CA SER A 102 -4.75 2.99 -5.15
C SER A 102 -4.94 1.49 -5.39
N LEU A 103 -6.18 1.01 -5.26
CA LEU A 103 -6.58 -0.37 -5.50
C LEU A 103 -7.48 -0.44 -6.74
N LEU A 104 -7.20 -1.39 -7.63
CA LEU A 104 -8.10 -1.75 -8.72
C LEU A 104 -8.91 -2.97 -8.31
N LEU A 105 -10.21 -2.80 -8.12
CA LEU A 105 -11.13 -3.88 -7.80
C LEU A 105 -11.88 -4.33 -9.06
N ASN A 106 -12.26 -5.61 -9.11
CA ASN A 106 -13.08 -6.21 -10.15
C ASN A 106 -14.32 -6.91 -9.55
N SER A 107 -15.30 -7.22 -10.40
CA SER A 107 -16.52 -7.93 -10.02
C SER A 107 -16.35 -9.44 -9.78
N VAL A 108 -15.12 -9.97 -9.81
CA VAL A 108 -14.71 -11.39 -9.76
C VAL A 108 -15.23 -12.21 -10.95
N ASP A 109 -16.55 -12.23 -11.13
CA ASP A 109 -17.25 -12.80 -12.27
C ASP A 109 -17.57 -11.75 -13.32
N ALA A 110 -17.92 -12.21 -14.52
CA ALA A 110 -18.44 -11.35 -15.58
C ALA A 110 -19.71 -10.62 -15.09
N ALA A 111 -19.70 -9.29 -15.17
CA ALA A 111 -20.80 -8.44 -14.73
C ALA A 111 -21.27 -7.45 -15.82
N SER A 112 -20.70 -7.53 -17.02
CA SER A 112 -21.06 -6.74 -18.19
C SER A 112 -21.39 -7.64 -19.38
N ALA A 113 -22.22 -7.15 -20.30
CA ALA A 113 -22.50 -7.84 -21.57
C ALA A 113 -21.43 -7.55 -22.65
N VAL A 114 -20.62 -6.51 -22.44
CA VAL A 114 -19.52 -6.07 -23.33
C VAL A 114 -18.29 -5.74 -22.51
N GLU A 115 -17.12 -5.74 -23.12
CA GLU A 115 -15.89 -5.25 -22.49
C GLU A 115 -16.09 -3.81 -22.00
N ALA A 116 -15.84 -3.58 -20.71
CA ALA A 116 -16.05 -2.29 -20.07
C ALA A 116 -14.70 -1.60 -19.84
N PRO A 117 -14.36 -0.53 -20.61
CA PRO A 117 -13.17 0.25 -20.35
C PRO A 117 -13.18 0.86 -18.95
N TYR A 118 -12.00 0.94 -18.35
CA TYR A 118 -11.82 1.46 -16.98
C TYR A 118 -10.59 2.35 -16.91
N THR A 119 -10.51 3.21 -15.89
CA THR A 119 -9.34 4.03 -15.59
C THR A 119 -8.71 3.57 -14.29
N TYR A 120 -7.38 3.58 -14.22
CA TYR A 120 -6.62 3.22 -13.03
C TYR A 120 -5.30 3.98 -12.97
N PHE A 121 -4.82 4.32 -11.79
CA PHE A 121 -3.46 4.85 -11.58
C PHE A 121 -2.37 3.80 -11.94
N PRO A 122 -1.19 4.18 -12.48
CA PRO A 122 -0.70 5.51 -12.83
C PRO A 122 -1.17 6.04 -14.19
N SER A 123 -1.90 5.25 -14.99
CA SER A 123 -2.46 5.69 -16.28
C SER A 123 -3.42 6.87 -16.17
N GLY A 124 -3.95 7.14 -14.97
CA GLY A 124 -4.57 8.40 -14.57
C GLY A 124 -5.94 8.61 -15.22
N SER A 125 -5.95 9.07 -16.47
CA SER A 125 -7.15 9.44 -17.23
C SER A 125 -7.35 8.66 -18.52
N THR A 126 -6.36 7.89 -18.96
CA THR A 126 -6.49 7.08 -20.18
C THR A 126 -7.31 5.83 -19.88
N ALA A 127 -8.38 5.63 -20.64
CA ALA A 127 -9.17 4.41 -20.55
C ALA A 127 -8.34 3.19 -21.01
N ILE A 128 -8.31 2.16 -20.17
CA ILE A 128 -7.74 0.85 -20.47
C ILE A 128 -8.87 -0.02 -21.01
N THR A 129 -8.70 -0.53 -22.22
CA THR A 129 -9.61 -1.53 -22.80
C THR A 129 -9.26 -2.92 -22.24
N PRO A 130 -10.24 -3.66 -21.66
CA PRO A 130 -10.00 -5.03 -21.22
C PRO A 130 -9.54 -5.94 -22.37
N THR A 131 -8.88 -7.05 -22.04
CA THR A 131 -8.57 -8.07 -23.05
C THR A 131 -9.85 -8.67 -23.63
N THR A 132 -9.81 -9.12 -24.88
CA THR A 132 -10.98 -9.68 -25.55
C THR A 132 -11.64 -10.79 -24.72
N GLY A 133 -12.94 -10.66 -24.45
CA GLY A 133 -13.72 -11.58 -23.62
C GLY A 133 -13.68 -11.31 -22.10
N ASP A 134 -12.97 -10.28 -21.64
CA ASP A 134 -13.02 -9.86 -20.23
C ASP A 134 -14.22 -8.94 -19.98
N LEU A 135 -15.24 -9.52 -19.37
CA LEU A 135 -16.52 -8.88 -19.08
C LEU A 135 -16.66 -8.42 -17.62
N ARG A 136 -15.54 -8.32 -16.89
CA ARG A 136 -15.54 -7.87 -15.49
C ARG A 136 -15.62 -6.36 -15.43
N LEU A 137 -16.47 -5.86 -14.53
CA LEU A 137 -16.49 -4.44 -14.19
C LEU A 137 -15.34 -4.13 -13.25
N ARG A 138 -14.74 -2.95 -13.40
CA ARG A 138 -13.59 -2.52 -12.60
C ARG A 138 -13.79 -1.12 -12.06
N GLN A 139 -13.27 -0.90 -10.86
CA GLN A 139 -13.30 0.39 -10.21
C GLN A 139 -12.02 0.64 -9.42
N GLU A 140 -11.45 1.82 -9.59
CA GLU A 140 -10.37 2.30 -8.73
C GLU A 140 -10.94 2.85 -7.42
N PHE A 141 -10.34 2.41 -6.32
CA PHE A 141 -10.50 3.03 -5.01
C PHE A 141 -9.16 3.60 -4.58
N SER A 142 -9.15 4.88 -4.21
CA SER A 142 -7.93 5.53 -3.73
C SER A 142 -8.16 6.23 -2.41
N SER A 143 -7.12 6.25 -1.58
CA SER A 143 -7.11 6.97 -0.31
C SER A 143 -5.73 7.60 -0.09
N VAL A 144 -5.72 8.81 0.48
CA VAL A 144 -4.51 9.52 0.88
C VAL A 144 -4.45 9.52 2.40
N ILE A 145 -3.38 8.96 2.95
CA ILE A 145 -3.13 8.80 4.38
C ILE A 145 -1.92 9.67 4.74
N SER A 146 -2.10 10.65 5.62
CA SER A 146 -0.98 11.44 6.13
C SER A 146 -0.01 10.55 6.92
N VAL A 147 1.28 10.72 6.65
CA VAL A 147 2.36 10.04 7.37
C VAL A 147 2.92 11.02 8.39
N ARG A 148 2.92 10.63 9.65
CA ARG A 148 3.57 11.39 10.71
C ARG A 148 5.01 10.93 10.85
N ASN A 149 5.85 11.33 9.89
CA ASN A 149 7.30 11.23 10.06
C ASN A 149 7.80 12.49 10.76
N SER A 150 7.39 12.70 12.02
CA SER A 150 7.94 13.79 12.82
C SER A 150 9.28 13.34 13.39
N VAL A 151 10.38 13.71 12.72
CA VAL A 151 11.63 13.94 13.44
C VAL A 151 11.41 15.25 14.21
N LEU A 152 11.30 15.15 15.53
CA LEU A 152 11.52 16.27 16.44
C LEU A 152 13.03 16.50 16.59
#